data_AF-A0A0G1BPC3-F1
#
_entry.id   AF-A0A0G1BPC3-F1
#
_cell.length_a   1.000
_cell.length_b   1.000
_cell.length_c   1.000
_cell.angle_alpha   90.00
_cell.angle_beta   90.00
_cell.angle_gamma   90.00
#
_symmetry.space_group_name_H-M   'P 1'
#
loop_
_entity.id
_entity.type
_entity.pdbx_description
1 polymer ?
#
loop_
_entity_poly.entity_id
_entity_poly.type
_entity_poly.pdbx_seq_one_letter_code
_entity_poly.pdbx_strand_id
1 'polypeptide(L)'
;MTFHQKVNWSVGGTTADVSDLVHPDNVELFEQVADVLKAPIVGIDFIINDISHSWRKEKRCGIIECNSMPFFDNHHLPFEGKPRNVAGAIWDMMEKYK
;
A
#
# COMPACT_ATOMS: atom_id res chain seq x y z
N MET A 1 1.21 -16.49 -17.92
CA MET A 1 2.60 -16.68 -18.38
C MET A 1 3.43 -15.61 -17.70
N THR A 2 4.42 -15.99 -16.90
CA THR A 2 5.27 -15.03 -16.17
C THR A 2 6.60 -14.92 -16.93
N PHE A 3 6.93 -13.73 -17.43
CA PHE A 3 8.15 -13.52 -18.23
C PHE A 3 9.41 -13.32 -17.38
N HIS A 4 9.24 -13.15 -16.07
CA HIS A 4 10.32 -12.95 -15.11
C HIS A 4 9.96 -13.61 -13.76
N GLN A 5 10.94 -14.08 -12.98
CA GLN A 5 10.70 -14.77 -11.71
C GLN A 5 10.37 -13.82 -10.55
N LYS A 6 10.77 -12.55 -10.66
CA LYS A 6 10.50 -11.51 -9.68
C LYS A 6 9.35 -10.63 -10.17
N VAL A 7 8.48 -10.26 -9.25
CA VAL A 7 7.47 -9.21 -9.46
C VAL A 7 8.16 -7.87 -9.20
N ASN A 8 8.55 -7.18 -10.27
CA ASN A 8 9.16 -5.86 -10.20
C ASN A 8 8.82 -5.08 -11.48
N TRP A 9 8.54 -3.78 -11.33
CA TRP A 9 8.23 -2.88 -12.43
C TRP A 9 9.36 -2.77 -13.46
N SER A 10 10.63 -2.75 -13.02
CA SER A 10 11.79 -2.58 -13.92
C SER A 10 11.98 -3.73 -14.92
N VAL A 11 11.35 -4.87 -14.67
CA VAL A 11 11.38 -6.07 -15.53
C VAL A 11 10.01 -6.38 -16.14
N GLY A 12 9.11 -5.38 -16.18
CA GLY A 12 7.80 -5.47 -16.84
C GLY A 12 6.66 -5.97 -15.95
N GLY A 13 6.82 -5.95 -14.62
CA GLY A 13 5.70 -6.14 -13.69
C GLY A 13 4.70 -4.99 -13.76
N THR A 14 3.42 -5.29 -13.53
CA THR A 14 2.33 -4.31 -13.55
C THR A 14 1.81 -4.04 -12.14
N THR A 15 1.02 -2.98 -11.99
CA THR A 15 0.41 -2.53 -10.73
C THR A 15 -1.10 -2.45 -10.86
N ALA A 16 -1.82 -2.78 -9.80
CA ALA A 16 -3.28 -2.64 -9.74
C ALA A 16 -3.67 -1.89 -8.47
N ASP A 17 -4.48 -0.84 -8.60
CA ASP A 17 -5.11 -0.19 -7.46
C ASP A 17 -6.23 -1.09 -6.93
N VAL A 18 -6.11 -1.49 -5.66
CA VAL A 18 -7.08 -2.34 -4.97
C VAL A 18 -7.63 -1.68 -3.70
N SER A 19 -7.40 -0.38 -3.51
CA SER A 19 -7.74 0.33 -2.26
C SER A 19 -9.21 0.17 -1.84
N ASP A 20 -10.15 0.20 -2.80
CA ASP A 20 -11.57 0.10 -2.50
C ASP A 20 -12.01 -1.36 -2.19
N LEU A 21 -11.13 -2.34 -2.41
CA LEU A 21 -11.37 -3.76 -2.09
C LEU A 21 -10.81 -4.15 -0.71
N VAL A 22 -9.98 -3.30 -0.10
CA VAL A 22 -9.28 -3.65 1.14
C VAL A 22 -10.29 -3.82 2.28
N HIS A 23 -10.22 -4.96 2.98
CA HIS A 23 -11.05 -5.20 4.15
C HIS A 23 -10.73 -4.19 5.27
N PRO A 24 -11.74 -3.62 5.98
CA PRO A 24 -11.52 -2.66 7.07
C PRO A 24 -10.52 -3.11 8.14
N ASP A 25 -10.58 -4.37 8.60
CA ASP A 25 -9.59 -4.92 9.54
C ASP A 25 -8.12 -4.79 9.08
N ASN A 26 -7.86 -4.81 7.77
CA ASN A 26 -6.51 -4.66 7.22
C ASN A 26 -6.09 -3.18 7.27
N VAL A 27 -7.03 -2.26 6.99
CA VAL A 27 -6.81 -0.82 7.15
C VAL A 27 -6.48 -0.48 8.60
N GLU A 28 -7.25 -1.01 9.56
CA GLU A 28 -7.01 -0.83 11.00
C GLU A 28 -5.60 -1.31 11.40
N LEU A 29 -5.15 -2.46 10.86
CA LEU A 29 -3.79 -2.95 11.09
C LEU A 29 -2.74 -1.98 10.54
N PHE A 30 -2.93 -1.46 9.32
CA PHE A 30 -1.98 -0.54 8.70
C PHE A 30 -1.89 0.79 9.45
N GLU A 31 -3.01 1.32 9.94
CA GLU A 31 -3.07 2.50 10.80
C GLU A 31 -2.33 2.26 12.12
N GLN A 32 -2.56 1.12 12.78
CA GLN A 32 -1.85 0.74 14.01
C GLN A 32 -0.33 0.65 13.80
N VAL A 33 0.11 0.13 12.66
CA VAL A 33 1.54 0.06 12.31
C VAL A 33 2.12 1.46 12.14
N ALA A 34 1.42 2.35 11.44
CA ALA A 34 1.84 3.74 11.26
C ALA A 34 1.97 4.46 12.62
N ASP A 35 1.01 4.27 13.53
CA ASP A 35 1.02 4.84 14.88
C ASP A 35 2.22 4.35 15.70
N VAL A 36 2.52 3.05 15.64
CA VAL A 36 3.67 2.45 16.35
C VAL A 36 4.99 3.02 15.82
N LEU A 37 5.11 3.20 14.51
CA LEU A 37 6.33 3.72 13.87
C LEU A 37 6.51 5.23 14.09
N LYS A 38 5.45 5.96 14.44
CA LYS A 38 5.45 7.42 14.62
C LYS A 38 5.97 8.17 13.38
N ALA A 39 5.74 7.60 12.21
CA ALA A 39 6.12 8.20 10.94
C ALA A 39 4.92 9.01 10.40
N PRO A 40 5.12 10.27 9.96
CA PRO A 40 4.02 11.05 9.38
C PRO A 40 3.53 10.45 8.06
N ILE A 41 4.41 9.75 7.34
CA ILE A 41 4.13 9.03 6.11
C ILE A 41 4.90 7.71 6.17
N VAL A 42 4.24 6.61 5.84
CA VAL A 42 4.86 5.29 5.74
C VAL A 42 4.23 4.51 4.58
N GLY A 43 5.06 3.83 3.79
CA GLY A 43 4.60 2.77 2.89
C GLY A 43 4.76 1.42 3.57
N ILE A 44 3.69 0.64 3.62
CA ILE A 44 3.68 -0.67 4.28
C ILE A 44 3.59 -1.74 3.20
N ASP A 45 4.60 -2.58 3.11
CA ASP A 45 4.60 -3.73 2.21
C ASP A 45 4.03 -4.92 2.96
N PHE A 46 2.83 -5.31 2.59
CA PHE A 46 2.06 -6.37 3.24
C PHE A 46 1.76 -7.50 2.26
N ILE A 47 1.85 -8.73 2.75
CA ILE A 47 1.50 -9.92 1.96
C ILE A 47 0.34 -10.68 2.58
N ILE A 48 -0.65 -11.01 1.75
CA ILE A 48 -1.87 -11.73 2.10
C ILE A 48 -2.38 -12.46 0.85
N ASN A 49 -3.16 -13.54 1.03
CA ASN A 49 -3.75 -14.25 -0.11
C ASN A 49 -4.82 -13.43 -0.82
N ASP A 50 -5.70 -12.79 -0.05
CA ASP A 50 -6.78 -11.95 -0.55
C ASP A 50 -6.96 -10.74 0.37
N ILE A 51 -6.73 -9.54 -0.17
CA ILE A 51 -6.79 -8.28 0.59
C ILE A 51 -8.23 -7.88 0.95
N SER A 52 -9.23 -8.49 0.31
CA SER A 52 -10.65 -8.27 0.60
C SER A 52 -11.16 -9.06 1.81
N HIS A 53 -10.35 -9.96 2.34
CA HIS A 53 -10.61 -10.65 3.59
C HIS A 53 -9.82 -10.07 4.75
N SER A 54 -10.37 -10.21 5.96
CA SER A 54 -9.69 -9.82 7.20
C SER A 54 -8.44 -10.67 7.44
N TRP A 55 -7.30 -10.01 7.67
CA TRP A 55 -6.04 -10.64 8.04
C TRP A 55 -6.16 -11.55 9.27
N ARG A 56 -7.11 -11.25 10.17
CA ARG A 56 -7.35 -12.02 11.41
C ARG A 56 -7.80 -13.46 11.12
N LYS A 57 -8.36 -13.71 9.94
CA LYS A 57 -8.85 -15.03 9.50
C LYS A 57 -7.86 -15.73 8.57
N GLU A 58 -6.87 -15.02 8.05
CA GLU A 58 -5.87 -15.55 7.14
C GLU A 58 -4.76 -16.27 7.89
N LYS A 59 -4.54 -17.55 7.58
CA LYS A 59 -3.50 -18.36 8.25
C LYS A 59 -2.07 -17.88 7.95
N ARG A 60 -1.87 -17.18 6.84
CA ARG A 60 -0.55 -16.75 6.36
C ARG A 60 -0.65 -15.38 5.71
N CYS A 61 -0.38 -14.35 6.51
CA CYS A 61 -0.19 -12.99 6.08
C CYS A 61 0.86 -12.31 6.97
N GLY A 62 1.36 -11.14 6.57
CA GLY A 62 2.31 -10.41 7.38
C GLY A 62 2.89 -9.17 6.71
N ILE A 63 3.45 -8.30 7.52
CA ILE A 63 4.21 -7.13 7.07
C ILE A 63 5.62 -7.58 6.73
N ILE A 64 6.09 -7.22 5.53
CA ILE A 64 7.42 -7.55 5.04
C ILE A 64 8.39 -6.42 5.38
N GLU A 65 8.00 -5.18 5.05
CA GLU A 65 8.80 -3.99 5.28
C GLU A 65 7.93 -2.74 5.49
N CYS A 66 8.54 -1.70 6.06
CA CYS A 66 7.93 -0.40 6.25
C CYS A 66 8.91 0.67 5.79
N ASN A 67 8.52 1.41 4.76
CA ASN A 67 9.34 2.39 4.07
C ASN A 67 8.98 3.80 4.54
N SER A 68 9.97 4.56 5.04
CA SER A 68 9.78 5.96 5.46
C SER A 68 9.68 6.94 4.29
N MET A 69 10.09 6.53 3.10
CA MET A 69 9.98 7.31 1.86
C MET A 69 9.41 6.43 0.74
N PRO A 70 8.09 6.20 0.74
CA PRO A 70 7.46 5.36 -0.27
C PRO A 70 7.38 6.05 -1.64
N PHE A 71 7.37 5.26 -2.70
CA PHE A 71 7.12 5.74 -4.05
C PHE A 71 5.61 5.98 -4.28
N PHE A 72 5.25 7.15 -4.79
CA PHE A 72 3.85 7.49 -5.08
C PHE A 72 3.40 7.14 -6.49
N ASP A 73 4.35 7.01 -7.42
CA ASP A 73 4.07 6.84 -8.86
C ASP A 73 3.12 5.68 -9.14
N ASN A 74 3.29 4.56 -8.41
CA ASN A 74 2.44 3.37 -8.55
C ASN A 74 0.98 3.61 -8.15
N HIS A 75 0.74 4.57 -7.26
CA HIS A 75 -0.61 4.96 -6.83
C HIS A 75 -1.22 6.01 -7.78
N HIS A 76 -0.39 6.89 -8.35
CA HIS A 76 -0.84 7.91 -9.31
C HIS A 76 -1.12 7.34 -10.70
N LEU A 77 -0.33 6.34 -11.11
CA LEU A 77 -0.39 5.76 -12.45
C LEU A 77 -0.44 4.22 -12.36
N PRO A 78 -1.50 3.66 -11.73
CA PRO A 78 -1.65 2.22 -11.71
C PRO A 78 -1.94 1.71 -13.13
N PHE A 79 -1.44 0.52 -13.46
CA PHE A 79 -1.73 -0.10 -14.74
C PHE A 79 -3.21 -0.51 -14.86
N GLU A 80 -3.78 -1.01 -13.76
CA GLU A 80 -5.20 -1.34 -13.62
C GLU A 80 -5.83 -0.65 -12.41
N GLY A 81 -7.11 -0.32 -12.49
CA GLY A 81 -7.84 0.30 -11.38
C GLY A 81 -7.85 1.83 -11.40
N LYS A 82 -8.07 2.45 -10.24
CA LYS A 82 -8.32 3.90 -10.12
C LYS A 82 -7.05 4.64 -9.64
N PRO A 83 -6.57 5.64 -10.37
CA PRO A 83 -5.53 6.56 -9.89
C PRO A 83 -5.87 7.22 -8.55
N ARG A 84 -4.90 7.30 -7.64
CA ARG A 84 -5.01 7.96 -6.32
C ARG A 84 -4.04 9.13 -6.22
N ASN A 85 -4.54 10.32 -5.94
CA ASN A 85 -3.70 11.51 -5.76
C ASN A 85 -3.04 11.56 -4.35
N VAL A 86 -2.07 10.68 -4.11
CA VAL A 86 -1.38 10.59 -2.82
C VAL A 86 -0.57 11.86 -2.51
N ALA A 87 0.10 12.43 -3.51
CA ALA A 87 0.85 13.68 -3.32
C ALA A 87 -0.05 14.85 -2.88
N GLY A 88 -1.26 14.97 -3.46
CA GLY A 88 -2.23 15.97 -3.02
C GLY A 88 -2.65 15.78 -1.57
N ALA A 89 -2.95 14.54 -1.16
CA ALA A 89 -3.31 14.24 0.23
C ALA A 89 -2.18 14.59 1.22
N ILE A 90 -0.92 14.33 0.85
CA ILE A 90 0.25 14.71 1.65
C ILE A 90 0.40 16.24 1.71
N TRP A 91 0.19 16.94 0.58
CA TRP A 91 0.24 18.40 0.56
C TRP A 91 -0.80 19.00 1.50
N ASP A 92 -2.04 18.53 1.44
CA ASP A 92 -3.13 18.96 2.32
C ASP A 92 -2.84 18.66 3.80
N MET A 93 -2.16 17.54 4.08
CA MET A 93 -1.68 17.20 5.42
C MET A 93 -0.63 18.23 5.89
N MET A 94 0.35 18.57 5.06
CA MET A 94 1.40 19.54 5.38
C MET A 94 0.87 20.96 5.59
N GLU A 95 -0.13 21.39 4.82
CA GLU A 95 -0.78 22.69 5.01
C GLU A 95 -1.45 22.80 6.40
N LYS A 96 -1.96 21.70 6.97
CA LYS A 96 -2.53 21.68 8.32
C LYS A 96 -1.49 21.77 9.44
N TYR A 97 -0.22 21.53 9.14
CA TYR A 97 0.90 21.68 10.08
C TYR A 97 1.50 23.09 10.09
N LYS A 98 1.03 23.99 9.22
CA LYS A 98 1.37 25.43 9.27
C LYS A 98 0.52 26.15 10.31
#